data_AF-A0A356AWQ8-F1
#
_entry.id   AF-A0A356AWQ8-F1
#
_cell.length_a   1.000
_cell.length_b   1.000
_cell.length_c   1.000
_cell.angle_alpha   90.00
_cell.angle_beta   90.00
_cell.angle_gamma   90.00
#
_symmetry.space_group_name_H-M   'P 1'
#
loop_
_entity.id
_entity.type
_entity.pdbx_description
1 polymer ?
#
loop_
_entity_poly.entity_id
_entity_poly.type
_entity_poly.pdbx_seq_one_letter_code
_entity_poly.pdbx_strand_id
1 'polypeptide(L)' 'MEEKTKAKRCYLASISEIDEYLGHIIDYLKIHQLYDDAVIIFTTDHGDHLGSRGLFCKNFCAADQVYNIP' A
#
# COMPACT_ATOMS: atom_id res chain seq x y z
N MET A 1 23.63 -0.54 -2.17
CA MET A 1 23.09 0.64 -1.45
C MET A 1 22.12 1.40 -2.34
N GLU A 2 22.55 1.79 -3.54
CA GLU A 2 21.72 2.49 -4.53
C GLU A 2 20.46 1.71 -4.96
N GLU A 3 20.58 0.42 -5.26
CA GLU A 3 19.43 -0.41 -5.67
C GLU A 3 18.34 -0.51 -4.60
N LYS A 4 18.72 -0.60 -3.31
CA LYS A 4 17.75 -0.62 -2.19
C LYS A 4 16.98 0.70 -2.11
N THR A 5 17.68 1.81 -2.27
CA THR A 5 17.07 3.14 -2.29
C THR A 5 16.14 3.28 -3.50
N LYS A 6 16.55 2.79 -4.67
CA LYS A 6 15.71 2.79 -5.87
C LYS A 6 14.44 1.95 -5.67
N ALA A 7 14.57 0.74 -5.15
CA ALA A 7 13.43 -0.12 -4.84
C ALA A 7 12.44 0.56 -3.88
N LYS A 8 12.94 1.18 -2.80
CA LYS A 8 12.09 1.93 -1.86
C LYS A 8 11.39 3.12 -2.53
N ARG A 9 12.07 3.86 -3.40
CA ARG A 9 11.45 4.96 -4.15
C ARG A 9 10.37 4.45 -5.10
N CYS A 10 10.61 3.36 -5.83
CA CYS A 10 9.61 2.75 -6.69
C CYS A 10 8.39 2.26 -5.89
N TYR A 11 8.61 1.61 -4.73
CA TYR A 11 7.53 1.19 -3.84
C TYR A 11 6.67 2.37 -3.37
N LEU A 12 7.29 3.48 -2.94
CA LEU A 12 6.57 4.69 -2.54
C LEU A 12 5.83 5.34 -3.73
N ALA A 13 6.39 5.27 -4.94
CA ALA A 13 5.71 5.74 -6.15
C ALA A 13 4.46 4.90 -6.46
N SER A 14 4.52 3.58 -6.30
CA SER A 14 3.34 2.71 -6.43
C SER A 14 2.27 3.00 -5.38
N ILE A 15 2.65 3.39 -4.15
CA ILE A 15 1.68 3.86 -3.15
C ILE A 15 0.98 5.14 -3.63
N SER A 16 1.72 6.09 -4.20
CA SER A 16 1.12 7.31 -4.77
C SER A 16 0.16 7.02 -5.92
N GLU A 17 0.49 6.04 -6.77
CA GLU A 17 -0.41 5.57 -7.83
C GLU A 17 -1.70 4.94 -7.25
N ILE A 18 -1.59 4.11 -6.21
CA ILE A 18 -2.76 3.54 -5.52
C ILE A 18 -3.64 4.64 -4.91
N ASP A 19 -3.05 5.69 -4.32
CA ASP A 19 -3.76 6.83 -3.75
C ASP A 19 -4.58 7.58 -4.82
N GLU A 20 -4.00 7.80 -6.01
CA GLU A 20 -4.71 8.40 -7.15
C GLU A 20 -5.92 7.56 -7.59
N TYR A 21 -5.76 6.24 -7.71
CA TYR A 21 -6.87 5.35 -8.06
C TYR A 21 -7.94 5.24 -6.97
N LEU A 22 -7.55 5.29 -5.69
CA LEU A 22 -8.49 5.38 -4.58
C LEU A 22 -9.31 6.67 -4.69
N GLY A 23 -8.65 7.80 -4.99
CA GLY A 23 -9.30 9.08 -5.29
C GLY A 23 -10.39 8.95 -6.35
N HIS A 24 -10.12 8.26 -7.46
CA HIS A 24 -11.12 8.03 -8.50
C HIS A 24 -12.35 7.23 -8.01
N ILE A 25 -12.15 6.23 -7.15
CA ILE A 25 -13.27 5.47 -6.55
C ILE A 25 -14.10 6.39 -5.64
N ILE A 26 -13.44 7.18 -4.80
CA ILE A 26 -14.12 8.14 -3.91
C ILE A 26 -14.90 9.18 -4.71
N ASP A 27 -14.31 9.73 -5.77
CA ASP A 27 -14.95 10.73 -6.63
C ASP A 27 -16.17 10.15 -7.33
N TYR A 28 -16.09 8.90 -7.81
CA TYR A 28 -17.23 8.18 -8.35
C TYR A 28 -18.38 8.10 -7.33
N LEU A 29 -18.09 7.67 -6.11
CA LEU A 29 -19.11 7.59 -5.05
C LEU A 29 -19.74 8.97 -4.75
N LYS A 30 -18.94 10.04 -4.74
CA LYS A 30 -19.43 11.41 -4.50
C LYS A 30 -20.31 11.92 -5.64
N ILE A 31 -19.88 11.76 -6.89
CA ILE A 31 -20.64 12.18 -8.08
C ILE A 31 -22.01 11.52 -8.12
N HIS A 32 -22.08 10.26 -7.68
CA HIS A 32 -23.31 9.48 -7.67
C HIS A 32 -24.11 9.57 -6.35
N GLN A 33 -23.71 10.44 -5.41
CA GLN A 33 -24.36 10.62 -4.10
C GLN A 33 -24.43 9.32 -3.27
N LEU A 34 -23.47 8.41 -3.45
CA LEU A 34 -23.36 7.14 -2.74
C LEU A 34 -22.37 7.20 -1.57
N TYR A 35 -21.53 8.24 -1.52
CA TYR A 35 -20.41 8.32 -0.57
C TYR A 35 -20.87 8.30 0.90
N ASP A 36 -21.94 9.03 1.24
CA ASP A 36 -22.38 9.19 2.63
C ASP A 36 -23.00 7.89 3.22
N ASP A 37 -23.48 6.99 2.35
CA ASP A 37 -24.03 5.68 2.74
C ASP A 37 -23.03 4.53 2.58
N ALA A 38 -21.82 4.81 2.07
CA ALA A 38 -20.80 3.81 1.80
C ALA A 38 -19.94 3.51 3.03
N VAL A 39 -19.75 2.21 3.32
CA VAL A 39 -18.70 1.76 4.25
C VAL A 39 -17.45 1.44 3.44
N ILE A 40 -16.34 2.10 3.77
CA ILE A 40 -15.05 1.93 3.09
C ILE A 40 -14.09 1.20 4.02
N ILE A 41 -13.58 0.06 3.56
CA ILE A 41 -12.54 -0.71 4.24
C ILE A 41 -11.31 -0.71 3.35
N PHE A 42 -10.21 -0.19 3.86
CA PHE A 42 -8.90 -0.22 3.22
C PHE A 42 -7.99 -1.17 3.97
N THR A 43 -7.40 -2.13 3.28
CA THR A 43 -6.47 -3.10 3.87
C THR A 43 -5.60 -3.74 2.78
N THR A 44 -4.67 -4.61 3.16
CA THR A 44 -3.78 -5.36 2.26
C THR A 44 -3.65 -6.81 2.72
N ASP A 45 -3.21 -7.70 1.84
CA ASP A 45 -2.98 -9.11 2.16
C ASP A 45 -1.73 -9.32 3.02
N HIS A 46 -0.69 -8.51 2.81
CA HIS A 46 0.55 -8.47 3.58
C HIS A 46 1.33 -7.15 3.35
N GLY A 47 2.38 -6.93 4.14
CA GLY A 47 3.39 -5.89 3.92
C GLY A 47 4.64 -6.39 3.16
N ASP A 48 5.73 -5.61 3.17
CA ASP A 48 6.99 -5.95 2.49
C ASP A 48 8.19 -5.59 3.37
N HIS A 49 9.22 -6.42 3.38
CA HIS A 49 10.45 -6.14 4.12
C HIS A 49 11.18 -4.87 3.65
N LEU A 50 11.08 -4.47 2.37
CA LEU A 50 11.70 -3.27 1.77
C LEU A 50 13.19 -3.06 2.14
N GLY A 51 13.95 -4.14 2.23
CA GLY A 51 15.37 -4.11 2.58
C GLY A 51 15.66 -4.17 4.09
N SER A 52 14.62 -4.20 4.94
CA SER A 52 14.74 -4.41 6.39
C SER A 52 15.45 -5.73 6.67
N ARG A 53 16.45 -5.70 7.57
CA ARG A 53 17.30 -6.85 7.89
C ARG A 53 17.96 -7.50 6.65
N GLY A 54 18.10 -6.74 5.56
CA GLY A 54 18.63 -7.24 4.29
C GLY A 54 17.65 -8.06 3.44
N LEU A 55 16.39 -8.19 3.86
CA LEU A 55 15.35 -8.98 3.19
C LEU A 55 14.46 -8.09 2.32
N PHE A 56 13.88 -8.67 1.27
CA PHE A 56 12.91 -8.05 0.38
C PHE A 56 11.71 -8.98 0.19
N CYS A 57 10.59 -8.42 -0.28
CA CYS A 57 9.35 -9.16 -0.51
C CYS A 57 8.76 -9.69 0.81
N LYS A 58 8.15 -10.89 0.74
CA LYS A 58 7.53 -11.64 1.83
C LYS A 58 8.18 -13.02 1.96
N ASN A 59 7.90 -13.74 3.06
CA ASN A 59 8.17 -15.18 3.33
C ASN A 59 9.25 -15.54 4.36
N PHE A 60 9.99 -14.60 4.94
CA PHE A 60 10.94 -14.93 6.02
C PHE A 60 10.55 -14.26 7.34
N CYS A 61 10.23 -15.10 8.33
CA CYS A 61 9.89 -14.77 9.73
C CYS A 61 8.61 -13.95 9.95
N ALA A 62 8.04 -14.07 11.14
CA ALA A 62 6.90 -13.25 11.59
C ALA A 62 7.39 -11.82 11.93
N ALA A 63 7.80 -11.08 10.91
CA ALA A 63 8.28 -9.71 11.03
C ALA A 63 7.14 -8.71 10.90
N ASP A 64 7.12 -7.70 11.76
CA ASP A 64 6.10 -6.65 11.75
C ASP A 64 5.93 -5.99 10.38
N GLN A 65 7.01 -5.81 9.60
CA GLN A 65 6.95 -5.20 8.26
C GLN A 65 6.08 -5.98 7.26
N VAL A 66 5.90 -7.29 7.46
CA VAL A 66 5.09 -8.14 6.58
C VAL A 66 3.71 -8.42 7.17
N TYR A 67 3.58 -8.47 8.50
CA TYR A 67 2.36 -8.92 9.17
C TYR A 67 1.50 -7.78 9.75
N ASN A 68 2.08 -6.62 10.05
CA ASN A 68 1.32 -5.47 10.52
C ASN A 68 0.76 -4.69 9.33
N ILE A 69 -0.37 -5.17 8.82
CA ILE A 69 -1.09 -4.58 7.69
C ILE A 69 -1.94 -3.39 8.13
N PRO A 70 -2.14 -2.38 7.24
CA PRO A 70 -3.20 -1.39 7.39
C PRO A 70 -4.61 -2.00 7.47
#